data_AF-A0A833ITV5-F1
#
_entry.id   AF-A0A833ITV5-F1
#
_cell.length_a   1.000
_cell.length_b   1.000
_cell.length_c   1.000
_cell.angle_alpha   90.00
_cell.angle_beta   90.00
_cell.angle_gamma   90.00
#
_symmetry.space_group_name_H-M   'P 1'
#
loop_
_entity.id
_entity.type
_entity.pdbx_description
1 polymer ?
#
loop_
_entity_poly.entity_id
_entity_poly.type
_entity_poly.pdbx_seq_one_letter_code
_entity_poly.pdbx_strand_id
1 'polypeptide(L)'
;MSSRRLEPDQRQAYFDRVSRSLAATQVGIEIAGPGVGDQTQGERLTLRGMSYDPRADQFELLTEELDHLVSHPRELYVDDAADGLHRVELVDGEGNRQIYTLSQPLRLPGH
;
A
#
# COMPACT_ATOMS: atom_id res chain seq x y z
N MET A 1 7.99 -13.18 -6.82
CA MET A 1 7.92 -11.80 -6.32
C MET A 1 8.71 -10.95 -7.29
N SER A 2 8.00 -10.12 -8.03
CA SER A 2 8.55 -9.29 -9.09
C SER A 2 8.14 -7.87 -8.79
N SER A 3 9.09 -7.06 -8.35
CA SER A 3 8.85 -5.64 -8.18
C SER A 3 8.81 -4.96 -9.55
N ARG A 4 7.78 -4.14 -9.76
CA ARG A 4 7.65 -3.31 -10.97
C ARG A 4 7.18 -1.92 -10.61
N ARG A 5 7.69 -0.94 -11.35
CA ARG A 5 7.25 0.46 -11.24
C ARG A 5 5.90 0.63 -11.94
N LEU A 6 4.99 1.38 -11.33
CA LEU A 6 3.76 1.85 -11.98
C LEU A 6 3.98 3.26 -12.53
N GLU A 7 3.82 3.39 -13.83
CA GLU A 7 3.75 4.70 -14.48
C GLU A 7 2.45 5.41 -14.10
N PRO A 8 2.42 6.76 -14.06
CA PRO A 8 1.30 7.53 -13.53
C PRO A 8 -0.08 7.13 -14.10
N ASP A 9 -0.13 6.93 -15.42
CA ASP A 9 -1.30 6.50 -16.19
C ASP A 9 -1.78 5.06 -15.88
N GLN A 10 -0.94 4.23 -15.26
CA GLN A 10 -1.27 2.85 -14.89
C GLN A 10 -1.76 2.72 -13.45
N ARG A 11 -1.44 3.70 -12.58
CA ARG A 11 -1.66 3.62 -11.13
C ARG A 11 -3.14 3.40 -10.79
N GLN A 12 -4.01 4.27 -11.28
CA GLN A 12 -5.46 4.20 -11.01
C GLN A 12 -6.05 2.84 -11.41
N ALA A 13 -5.87 2.46 -12.67
CA ALA A 13 -6.43 1.21 -13.20
C ALA A 13 -5.90 -0.03 -12.47
N TYR A 14 -4.64 0.00 -12.02
CA TYR A 14 -4.06 -1.08 -11.24
C TYR A 14 -4.70 -1.20 -9.87
N PHE A 15 -4.77 -0.11 -9.10
CA PHE A 15 -5.34 -0.14 -7.75
C PHE A 15 -6.84 -0.44 -7.76
N ASP A 16 -7.59 0.09 -8.73
CA ASP A 16 -9.00 -0.24 -8.91
C ASP A 16 -9.22 -1.75 -9.13
N ARG A 17 -8.31 -2.40 -9.86
CA ARG A 17 -8.35 -3.85 -10.09
C ARG A 17 -7.99 -4.62 -8.84
N VAL A 18 -6.88 -4.25 -8.19
CA VAL A 18 -6.39 -4.94 -6.99
C VAL A 18 -7.39 -4.81 -5.85
N SER A 19 -7.98 -3.63 -5.64
CA SER A 19 -8.95 -3.35 -4.59
C SER A 19 -10.14 -4.33 -4.57
N ARG A 20 -10.55 -4.82 -5.73
CA ARG A 20 -11.62 -5.84 -5.87
C ARG A 20 -11.21 -7.24 -5.37
N SER A 21 -9.91 -7.52 -5.29
CA SER A 21 -9.34 -8.80 -4.87
C SER A 21 -8.82 -8.84 -3.42
N LEU A 22 -8.86 -7.71 -2.70
CA LEU A 22 -8.25 -7.57 -1.35
C LEU A 22 -9.06 -8.19 -0.19
N ALA A 23 -10.03 -9.05 -0.48
CA ALA A 23 -10.96 -9.57 0.52
C ALA A 23 -10.24 -10.11 1.78
N ALA A 24 -10.51 -9.47 2.92
CA ALA A 24 -9.96 -9.80 4.24
C ALA A 24 -8.41 -9.84 4.31
N THR A 25 -7.73 -8.85 3.73
CA THR A 25 -6.26 -8.72 3.83
C THR A 25 -5.87 -7.79 4.97
N GLN A 26 -4.77 -8.09 5.66
CA GLN A 26 -4.14 -7.17 6.61
C GLN A 26 -3.00 -6.42 5.95
N VAL A 27 -2.79 -5.18 6.34
CA VAL A 27 -1.70 -4.33 5.85
C VAL A 27 -0.86 -3.82 7.01
N GLY A 28 0.45 -3.98 6.89
CA GLY A 28 1.43 -3.27 7.72
C GLY A 28 1.87 -2.00 7.00
N ILE A 29 1.99 -0.89 7.74
CA ILE A 29 2.41 0.42 7.22
C ILE A 29 3.73 0.80 7.90
N GLU A 30 4.76 0.94 7.08
CA GLU A 30 6.11 1.34 7.50
C GLU A 30 6.50 2.62 6.74
N ILE A 31 7.00 3.62 7.46
CA ILE A 31 7.48 4.88 6.89
C ILE A 31 8.95 5.02 7.24
N ALA A 32 9.78 5.09 6.20
CA ALA A 32 11.22 5.26 6.30
C ALA A 32 11.64 6.55 5.60
N GLY A 33 12.28 7.47 6.31
CA GLY A 33 12.72 8.73 5.72
C GLY A 33 13.71 9.52 6.58
N PRO A 34 14.50 10.43 5.97
CA PRO A 34 15.52 11.18 6.69
C PRO A 34 14.97 12.10 7.79
N GLY A 35 13.69 12.50 7.71
CA GLY A 35 13.02 13.30 8.75
C GLY A 35 12.25 12.50 9.80
N VAL A 36 12.00 11.21 9.55
CA VAL A 36 11.05 10.39 10.33
C VAL A 36 11.75 9.21 11.02
N GLY A 37 12.90 8.75 10.50
CA GLY A 37 13.56 7.52 10.93
C GLY A 37 12.87 6.30 10.31
N ASP A 38 13.01 5.13 10.94
CA ASP A 38 12.24 3.92 10.64
C ASP A 38 11.08 3.84 11.64
N GLN A 39 9.86 4.13 11.17
CA GLN A 39 8.67 4.15 12.02
C GLN A 39 7.64 3.18 11.47
N THR A 40 7.20 2.25 12.31
CA THR A 40 6.03 1.41 12.01
C THR A 40 4.77 2.14 12.48
N GLN A 41 3.95 2.61 11.54
CA GLN A 41 2.72 3.33 11.85
C GLN A 41 1.56 2.37 12.17
N GLY A 42 1.61 1.15 11.65
CA GLY A 42 0.66 0.09 12.01
C GLY A 42 1.18 -1.28 11.59
N GLU A 43 1.17 -2.25 12.49
CA GLU A 43 1.72 -3.58 12.20
C GLU A 43 0.75 -4.49 11.41
N ARG A 44 -0.56 -4.42 11.69
CA ARG A 44 -1.60 -5.25 11.05
C ARG A 44 -2.98 -4.59 11.09
N LEU A 45 -3.22 -3.65 10.18
CA LEU A 45 -4.52 -3.00 10.01
C LEU A 45 -5.40 -3.80 9.05
N THR A 46 -6.71 -3.83 9.26
CA THR A 46 -7.61 -4.50 8.30
C THR A 46 -7.79 -3.61 7.08
N LEU A 47 -7.30 -4.07 5.92
CA LEU A 47 -7.40 -3.31 4.68
C LEU A 47 -8.83 -3.32 4.15
N ARG A 48 -9.39 -2.13 3.93
CA ARG A 48 -10.70 -1.92 3.30
C ARG A 48 -10.58 -1.71 1.81
N GLY A 49 -9.55 -1.01 1.37
CA GLY A 49 -9.33 -0.73 -0.05
C GLY A 49 -8.09 0.11 -0.31
N MET A 50 -7.71 0.20 -1.57
CA MET A 50 -6.65 1.09 -2.04
C MET A 50 -7.07 1.74 -3.35
N SER A 51 -6.71 3.00 -3.52
CA SER A 51 -7.01 3.77 -4.73
C SER A 51 -5.94 4.81 -5.01
N TYR A 52 -5.90 5.27 -6.26
CA TYR A 52 -5.08 6.40 -6.66
C TYR A 52 -5.92 7.39 -7.44
N ASP A 53 -5.97 8.64 -6.99
CA ASP A 53 -6.62 9.73 -7.70
C ASP A 53 -5.58 10.50 -8.52
N PRO A 54 -5.56 10.36 -9.86
CA PRO A 54 -4.65 11.12 -10.71
C PRO A 54 -5.00 12.62 -10.78
N ARG A 55 -6.20 13.04 -10.39
CA ARG A 55 -6.60 14.46 -10.38
C ARG A 55 -6.01 15.19 -9.18
N ALA A 56 -6.04 14.55 -8.02
CA ALA A 56 -5.42 15.06 -6.80
C ALA A 56 -3.94 14.68 -6.68
N ASP A 57 -3.45 13.76 -7.52
CA ASP A 57 -2.12 13.15 -7.44
C ASP A 57 -1.88 12.53 -6.05
N GLN A 58 -2.83 11.72 -5.61
CA GLN A 58 -2.88 11.16 -4.26
C GLN A 58 -3.09 9.65 -4.28
N PHE A 59 -2.33 8.95 -3.45
CA PHE A 59 -2.57 7.55 -3.12
C PHE A 59 -3.32 7.46 -1.79
N GLU A 60 -4.35 6.63 -1.75
CA GLU A 60 -5.21 6.43 -0.60
C GLU A 60 -5.24 4.95 -0.23
N LEU A 61 -4.96 4.67 1.05
CA LEU A 61 -5.08 3.37 1.68
C LEU A 61 -6.13 3.46 2.77
N LEU A 62 -7.26 2.79 2.55
CA LEU A 62 -8.36 2.78 3.52
C LEU A 62 -8.24 1.54 4.41
N THR A 63 -8.22 1.74 5.73
CA THR A 63 -8.22 0.63 6.70
C THR A 63 -9.42 0.74 7.64
N GLU A 64 -9.65 -0.25 8.50
CA GLU A 64 -10.72 -0.14 9.51
C GLU A 64 -10.41 0.90 10.58
N GLU A 65 -9.14 1.10 10.90
CA GLU A 65 -8.70 1.93 12.02
C GLU A 65 -8.24 3.33 11.61
N LEU A 66 -7.56 3.47 10.47
CA LEU A 66 -7.10 4.76 9.95
C LEU A 66 -7.01 4.79 8.43
N ASP A 67 -7.37 5.92 7.84
CA ASP A 67 -7.11 6.18 6.43
C ASP A 67 -5.73 6.82 6.29
N HIS A 68 -4.92 6.24 5.40
CA HIS A 68 -3.57 6.72 5.14
C HIS A 68 -3.49 7.30 3.74
N LEU A 69 -3.15 8.59 3.66
CA LEU A 69 -3.13 9.35 2.43
C LEU A 69 -1.72 9.85 2.14
N VAL A 70 -1.30 9.70 0.89
CA VAL A 70 -0.01 10.14 0.40
C VAL A 70 -0.18 11.10 -0.75
N SER A 71 0.28 12.33 -0.57
CA SER A 71 0.27 13.36 -1.60
C SER A 71 1.54 13.32 -2.45
N HIS A 72 1.36 13.54 -3.75
CA HIS A 72 2.43 13.67 -4.73
C HIS A 72 3.43 12.49 -4.75
N PRO A 73 2.98 11.24 -4.91
CA PRO A 73 3.89 10.10 -4.99
C PRO A 73 4.75 10.18 -6.27
N ARG A 74 6.03 10.43 -6.07
CA ARG A 74 7.04 10.58 -7.14
C ARG A 74 7.33 9.25 -7.78
N GLU A 75 7.43 8.21 -6.96
CA GLU A 75 7.70 6.85 -7.38
C GLU A 75 6.71 5.90 -6.71
N LEU A 76 6.29 4.88 -7.46
CA LEU A 76 5.38 3.87 -6.97
C LEU A 76 5.77 2.52 -7.57
N TYR A 77 6.08 1.58 -6.70
CA TYR A 77 6.48 0.22 -6.99
C TYR A 77 5.48 -0.74 -6.35
N VAL A 78 5.19 -1.82 -7.05
CA VAL A 78 4.35 -2.90 -6.56
C VAL A 78 5.08 -4.22 -6.72
N ASP A 79 4.95 -5.08 -5.72
CA ASP A 79 5.34 -6.48 -5.79
C ASP A 79 4.07 -7.32 -5.83
N ASP A 80 3.75 -7.81 -7.01
CA ASP A 80 2.62 -8.68 -7.25
C ASP A 80 3.07 -10.02 -7.85
N ALA A 81 2.30 -11.06 -7.53
CA ALA A 81 2.47 -12.41 -8.02
C ALA A 81 1.11 -12.99 -8.43
N ALA A 82 1.09 -14.24 -8.89
CA ALA A 82 -0.13 -14.88 -9.38
C ALA A 82 -1.25 -14.96 -8.33
N ASP A 83 -0.90 -14.95 -7.04
CA ASP A 83 -1.80 -14.99 -5.89
C ASP A 83 -2.25 -13.60 -5.41
N GLY A 84 -1.68 -12.51 -5.94
CA GLY A 84 -2.12 -11.15 -5.65
C GLY A 84 -0.98 -10.17 -5.38
N LEU A 85 -1.35 -9.04 -4.79
CA LEU A 85 -0.41 -7.99 -4.37
C LEU A 85 0.15 -8.32 -2.97
N HIS A 86 1.47 -8.27 -2.84
CA HIS A 86 2.19 -8.55 -1.59
C HIS A 86 2.76 -7.29 -0.96
N ARG A 87 3.24 -6.35 -1.76
CA ARG A 87 3.86 -5.11 -1.27
C ARG A 87 3.61 -3.94 -2.19
N VAL A 88 3.34 -2.78 -1.59
CA VAL A 88 3.37 -1.49 -2.29
C VAL A 88 4.47 -0.66 -1.66
N GLU A 89 5.27 -0.01 -2.48
CA GLU A 89 6.29 0.91 -2.03
C GLU A 89 6.16 2.21 -2.80
N LEU A 90 6.12 3.32 -2.10
CA LEU A 90 6.05 4.64 -2.71
C LEU A 90 7.06 5.59 -2.11
N VAL A 91 7.40 6.62 -2.87
CA VAL A 91 8.21 7.75 -2.41
C VAL A 91 7.35 9.00 -2.56
N ASP A 92 7.07 9.66 -1.44
CA ASP A 92 6.25 10.87 -1.43
C ASP A 92 7.01 12.11 -1.92
N GLY A 93 6.30 13.25 -1.99
CA GLY A 93 6.87 14.53 -2.44
C GLY A 93 8.05 15.01 -1.60
N GLU A 94 8.10 14.63 -0.32
CA GLU A 94 9.15 15.01 0.63
C GLU A 94 10.33 14.02 0.63
N GLY A 95 10.20 12.92 -0.10
CA GLY A 95 11.22 11.89 -0.23
C GLY A 95 11.15 10.82 0.87
N ASN A 96 10.07 10.76 1.67
CA ASN A 96 9.87 9.64 2.57
C ASN A 96 9.38 8.43 1.77
N ARG A 97 9.95 7.27 2.10
CA ARG A 97 9.56 5.99 1.55
C ARG A 97 8.49 5.39 2.43
N GLN A 98 7.36 5.04 1.82
CA GLN A 98 6.25 4.40 2.52
C GLN A 98 6.06 3.01 1.95
N ILE A 99 6.08 2.03 2.83
CA ILE A 99 6.06 0.60 2.52
C ILE A 99 4.80 0.02 3.14
N TYR A 100 3.98 -0.60 2.29
CA TYR A 100 2.77 -1.30 2.68
C TYR A 100 2.99 -2.78 2.42
N THR A 101 3.02 -3.58 3.48
CA THR A 101 3.18 -5.04 3.38
C THR A 101 1.83 -5.70 3.60
N LEU A 102 1.33 -6.37 2.57
CA LEU A 102 0.05 -7.09 2.64
C LEU A 102 0.30 -8.51 3.12
N SER A 103 -0.53 -8.97 4.03
CA SER A 103 -0.50 -10.34 4.53
C SER A 103 -1.91 -10.85 4.74
N GLN A 104 -2.12 -12.14 4.46
CA GLN A 104 -3.37 -12.77 4.84
C GLN A 104 -3.44 -12.84 6.37
N PRO A 105 -4.61 -12.58 6.97
CA PRO A 105 -4.79 -12.73 8.40
C PRO A 105 -4.40 -14.16 8.77
N LEU A 106 -3.46 -14.29 9.71
CA LEU A 106 -3.13 -15.58 10.30
C LEU A 106 -4.42 -16.15 10.89
N ARG A 107 -5.02 -17.14 10.20
CA ARG A 107 -5.94 -18.04 10.87
C ARG A 107 -5.09 -18.84 11.84
N LEU A 108 -5.00 -18.37 13.08
CA LEU A 108 -4.50 -19.20 14.16
C LEU A 108 -5.31 -20.51 14.11
N PRO A 109 -4.68 -21.69 13.96
CA PRO A 109 -5.40 -22.94 14.14
C PRO A 109 -5.93 -22.93 15.58
N GLY A 110 -7.25 -22.98 15.74
CA GLY A 110 -7.87 -23.16 17.05
C GLY A 110 -7.30 -24.43 17.67
N HIS A 111 -6.78 -24.32 18.90
CA HIS A 111 -6.39 -25.45 19.72
C HIS A 111 -7.53 -25.78 20.69
#